data_AF-A0A2U1RM73-F1
#
_entry.id   AF-A0A2U1RM73-F1
#
_cell.length_a   1.000
_cell.length_b   1.000
_cell.length_c   1.000
_cell.angle_alpha   90.00
_cell.angle_beta   90.00
_cell.angle_gamma   90.00
#
_symmetry.space_group_name_H-M   'P 1'
#
loop_
_entity.id
_entity.type
_entity.pdbx_description
1 polymer ?
#
loop_
_entity_poly.entity_id
_entity_poly.type
_entity_poly.pdbx_seq_one_letter_code
_entity_poly.pdbx_strand_id
1 'polypeptide(L)'
;MLDIRYRIDRMKALHTLVESGLTENQAQQLEALYQARDEDGMLALLEEATLSAPAQQKIEILKQAKLLGERLTQLSRVIPLPHERIQELYPQIREIKRAYERLTTEADRYTTRV
;
A
#
# COMPACT_ATOMS: atom_id res chain seq x y z
N MET A 1 6.53 -2.65 -12.11
CA MET A 1 6.15 -1.56 -11.19
C MET A 1 4.77 -1.87 -10.65
N LEU A 2 4.62 -1.98 -9.32
CA LEU A 2 3.33 -2.28 -8.68
C LEU A 2 2.37 -1.12 -8.88
N ASP A 3 1.10 -1.42 -9.15
CA ASP A 3 0.05 -0.43 -9.21
C ASP A 3 -0.80 -0.50 -7.93
N ILE A 4 -0.39 0.28 -6.93
CA ILE A 4 -0.98 0.31 -5.59
C ILE A 4 -2.45 0.79 -5.56
N ARG A 5 -3.05 1.13 -6.70
CA ARG A 5 -4.51 1.31 -6.80
C ARG A 5 -5.25 -0.02 -6.68
N TYR A 6 -4.62 -1.11 -7.10
CA TYR A 6 -5.21 -2.44 -7.06
C TYR A 6 -4.81 -3.15 -5.77
N ARG A 7 -5.80 -3.80 -5.15
CA ARG A 7 -5.64 -4.58 -3.91
C ARG A 7 -4.50 -5.58 -4.00
N ILE A 8 -4.43 -6.35 -5.09
CA ILE A 8 -3.39 -7.39 -5.28
C ILE A 8 -1.98 -6.79 -5.21
N ASP A 9 -1.77 -5.63 -5.84
CA ASP A 9 -0.48 -4.99 -5.86
C ASP A 9 -0.14 -4.29 -4.55
N ARG A 10 -1.14 -3.74 -3.83
CA ARG A 10 -0.95 -3.28 -2.45
C ARG A 10 -0.59 -4.42 -1.51
N MET A 11 -1.25 -5.56 -1.62
CA MET A 11 -0.95 -6.73 -0.81
C MET A 11 0.48 -7.23 -1.02
N LYS A 12 0.94 -7.26 -2.29
CA LYS A 12 2.36 -7.54 -2.58
C LYS A 12 3.29 -6.51 -1.93
N ALA A 13 2.96 -5.23 -2.04
CA ALA A 13 3.75 -4.17 -1.40
C ALA A 13 3.81 -4.31 0.13
N LEU A 14 2.68 -4.59 0.79
CA LEU A 14 2.63 -4.84 2.23
C LEU A 14 3.45 -6.08 2.61
N HIS A 15 3.37 -7.14 1.82
CA HIS A 15 4.12 -8.38 2.06
C HIS A 15 5.64 -8.16 2.00
N THR A 16 6.12 -7.32 1.09
CA THR A 16 7.56 -6.98 1.02
C THR A 16 8.10 -6.25 2.26
N LEU A 17 7.23 -5.70 3.12
CA LEU A 17 7.66 -5.08 4.37
C LEU A 17 8.13 -6.09 5.43
N VAL A 18 8.05 -7.40 5.14
CA VAL A 18 8.65 -8.44 5.98
C VAL A 18 10.14 -8.19 6.26
N GLU A 19 10.85 -7.61 5.28
CA GLU A 19 12.28 -7.29 5.37
C GLU A 19 12.56 -6.03 6.22
N SER A 20 11.53 -5.36 6.73
CA SER A 20 11.64 -4.06 7.40
C SER A 20 11.70 -4.12 8.94
N GLY A 21 12.09 -5.27 9.49
CA GLY A 21 12.30 -5.47 10.93
C GLY A 21 11.19 -6.23 11.65
N LEU A 22 10.42 -7.06 10.95
CA LEU A 22 9.46 -7.95 11.60
C LEU A 22 10.15 -9.08 12.37
N THR A 23 9.56 -9.47 13.49
CA THR A 23 9.91 -10.72 14.17
C THR A 23 9.46 -11.93 13.33
N GLU A 24 10.04 -13.10 13.58
CA GLU A 24 9.68 -14.33 12.86
C GLU A 24 8.18 -14.67 12.98
N ASN A 25 7.60 -14.47 14.16
CA ASN A 25 6.16 -14.70 14.38
C ASN A 25 5.30 -13.72 13.55
N GLN A 26 5.67 -12.44 13.52
CA GLN A 26 4.98 -11.44 12.70
C GLN A 26 5.14 -11.73 11.20
N ALA A 27 6.31 -12.19 10.76
CA ALA A 27 6.54 -12.58 9.37
C ALA A 27 5.65 -13.77 8.96
N GLN A 28 5.53 -14.79 9.81
CA GLN A 28 4.63 -15.93 9.58
C GLN A 28 3.16 -15.51 9.55
N GLN A 29 2.75 -14.63 10.47
CA GLN A 29 1.39 -14.11 10.49
C GLN A 29 1.08 -13.27 9.24
N LEU A 30 2.03 -12.44 8.80
CA LEU A 30 1.91 -11.66 7.57
C LEU A 30 1.77 -12.56 6.33
N GLU A 31 2.54 -13.64 6.26
CA GLU A 31 2.41 -14.65 5.19
C GLU A 31 1.02 -15.28 5.19
N ALA A 32 0.52 -15.70 6.36
CA ALA A 32 -0.81 -16.29 6.48
C ALA A 32 -1.91 -15.32 6.01
N LEU A 33 -1.82 -14.04 6.39
CA LEU A 33 -2.75 -13.00 5.96
C LEU A 33 -2.66 -12.72 4.45
N TYR A 34 -1.44 -12.74 3.89
CA TYR A 34 -1.24 -12.62 2.45
C TYR A 34 -1.89 -13.77 1.68
N GLN A 35 -1.71 -15.02 2.13
CA GLN A 35 -2.33 -16.19 1.52
C GLN A 35 -3.87 -16.19 1.67
N ALA A 36 -4.38 -15.75 2.82
CA ALA A 36 -5.81 -15.57 3.07
C ALA A 36 -6.43 -14.41 2.27
N ARG A 37 -5.60 -13.63 1.56
CA ARG A 37 -6.01 -12.40 0.87
C ARG A 37 -6.67 -11.41 1.81
N ASP A 38 -6.15 -11.25 3.02
CA ASP A 38 -6.67 -10.33 4.03
C ASP A 38 -5.81 -9.05 4.10
N GLU A 39 -6.09 -8.10 3.21
CA GLU A 39 -5.41 -6.79 3.20
C GLU A 39 -5.57 -6.01 4.51
N ASP A 40 -6.74 -6.07 5.13
CA ASP A 40 -7.02 -5.28 6.35
C ASP A 40 -6.26 -5.86 7.55
N GLY A 41 -6.22 -7.20 7.66
CA GLY A 41 -5.40 -7.87 8.65
C GLY A 41 -3.90 -7.61 8.45
N MET A 42 -3.42 -7.57 7.20
CA MET A 42 -2.01 -7.21 6.91
C MET A 42 -1.68 -5.80 7.39
N LEU A 43 -2.56 -4.82 7.16
CA LEU A 43 -2.37 -3.45 7.61
C LEU A 43 -2.32 -3.36 9.14
N ALA A 44 -3.28 -3.98 9.84
CA ALA A 44 -3.33 -3.98 11.29
C ALA A 44 -2.06 -4.58 11.92
N LEU A 45 -1.60 -5.72 11.41
CA LEU A 45 -0.38 -6.36 11.89
C LEU A 45 0.86 -5.47 11.71
N LEU A 46 0.97 -4.80 10.55
CA LEU A 46 2.11 -3.95 10.22
C LEU A 46 2.11 -2.62 10.99
N GLU A 47 0.94 -2.11 11.38
CA GLU A 47 0.81 -0.91 12.22
C GLU A 47 1.27 -1.15 13.67
N GLU A 48 1.01 -2.36 14.19
CA GLU A 48 1.45 -2.76 15.53
C GLU A 48 2.95 -3.13 15.58
N ALA A 49 3.57 -3.32 14.42
CA ALA A 49 4.98 -3.69 14.33
C ALA A 49 5.92 -2.48 14.45
N THR A 50 7.04 -2.67 15.16
CA THR A 50 8.12 -1.68 15.26
C THR A 50 8.95 -1.67 13.98
N LEU A 51 8.41 -1.07 12.93
CA LEU A 51 9.04 -0.96 11.62
C LEU A 51 9.92 0.29 11.50
N SER A 52 10.86 0.27 10.55
CA SER A 52 11.63 1.45 10.19
C SER A 52 10.73 2.62 9.73
N ALA A 53 11.17 3.87 9.93
CA ALA A 53 10.40 5.05 9.51
C ALA A 53 10.03 5.04 8.00
N PRO A 54 10.90 4.62 7.06
CA PRO A 54 10.51 4.47 5.65
C PRO A 54 9.41 3.41 5.43
N ALA A 55 9.41 2.32 6.20
CA ALA A 55 8.37 1.31 6.11
C ALA A 55 7.02 1.82 6.65
N GLN A 56 7.02 2.57 7.75
CA GLN A 56 5.82 3.23 8.26
C GLN A 56 5.24 4.22 7.23
N GLN A 57 6.10 5.01 6.57
CA GLN A 57 5.65 5.91 5.50
C GLN A 57 5.06 5.15 4.30
N LYS A 58 5.64 3.99 3.93
CA LYS A 58 5.08 3.13 2.88
C LYS A 58 3.68 2.63 3.27
N ILE A 59 3.47 2.23 4.52
CA ILE A 59 2.15 1.78 5.02
C ILE A 59 1.11 2.90 4.89
N GLU A 60 1.44 4.12 5.31
CA GLU A 60 0.51 5.25 5.21
C GLU A 60 0.13 5.57 3.75
N ILE A 61 1.09 5.50 2.82
CA ILE A 61 0.80 5.66 1.39
C ILE A 61 -0.11 4.54 0.87
N LEU A 62 0.12 3.28 1.29
CA LEU A 62 -0.71 2.14 0.89
C LEU A 62 -2.14 2.25 1.45
N LYS A 63 -2.33 2.78 2.66
CA LYS A 63 -3.65 3.09 3.25
C LYS A 63 -4.38 4.16 2.44
N GLN A 64 -3.70 5.25 2.11
CA GLN A 64 -4.28 6.29 1.25
C GLN A 64 -4.68 5.73 -0.13
N ALA A 65 -3.84 4.85 -0.71
CA ALA A 65 -4.13 4.21 -1.98
C ALA A 65 -5.37 3.29 -1.91
N LYS A 66 -5.54 2.56 -0.80
CA LYS A 66 -6.75 1.76 -0.52
C LYS A 66 -7.99 2.64 -0.48
N LEU A 67 -7.98 3.73 0.30
CA LEU A 67 -9.11 4.66 0.41
C LEU A 67 -9.51 5.28 -0.93
N LEU A 68 -8.54 5.66 -1.77
CA LEU A 68 -8.84 6.16 -3.12
C LEU A 68 -9.43 5.08 -4.03
N GLY A 69 -8.92 3.85 -3.96
CA GLY A 69 -9.47 2.72 -4.72
C GLY A 69 -10.91 2.40 -4.32
N GLU A 70 -11.21 2.43 -3.03
CA GLU A 70 -12.56 2.25 -2.49
C GLU A 70 -13.49 3.38 -2.96
N ARG A 71 -13.05 4.64 -2.88
CA ARG A 71 -13.82 5.79 -3.36
C ARG A 71 -14.10 5.73 -4.86
N LEU A 72 -13.12 5.35 -5.67
CA LEU A 72 -13.31 5.12 -7.11
C LEU A 72 -14.36 4.03 -7.37
N THR A 73 -14.29 2.93 -6.61
CA THR A 73 -15.24 1.81 -6.72
C THR A 73 -16.65 2.23 -6.31
N GLN A 74 -16.79 3.09 -5.31
CA GLN A 74 -18.08 3.65 -4.92
C GLN A 74 -18.65 4.55 -6.03
N LEU A 75 -17.84 5.47 -6.58
CA LEU A 75 -18.26 6.36 -7.66
C LEU A 75 -18.62 5.59 -8.94
N SER A 76 -17.92 4.50 -9.25
CA SER A 76 -18.21 3.69 -10.44
C SER A 76 -19.54 2.94 -10.37
N ARG A 77 -20.14 2.83 -9.16
CA ARG A 77 -21.46 2.21 -8.94
C ARG A 77 -22.61 3.20 -9.04
N VAL A 78 -22.34 4.50 -9.10
CA VAL A 78 -23.36 5.56 -9.19
C VAL A 78 -23.78 5.74 -10.66
N ILE A 79 -25.09 5.87 -10.90
CA ILE A 79 -25.67 6.10 -12.23
C ILE A 79 -26.58 7.36 -12.16
N PRO A 80 -26.36 8.37 -13.05
CA PRO A 80 -25.33 8.43 -14.08
C PRO A 80 -23.91 8.54 -13.51
N LEU A 81 -22.91 8.13 -14.27
CA LEU A 81 -21.52 8.09 -13.83
C LEU A 81 -21.02 9.52 -13.50
N PRO A 82 -20.55 9.81 -12.28
CA PRO A 82 -20.15 11.15 -11.88
C PRO A 82 -18.72 11.46 -12.35
N HIS A 83 -18.57 11.73 -13.65
CA HIS A 83 -17.28 11.93 -14.31
C HIS A 83 -16.41 13.00 -13.63
N GLU A 84 -16.98 14.14 -13.23
CA GLU A 84 -16.25 15.22 -12.55
C GLU A 84 -15.64 14.73 -11.23
N ARG A 85 -16.40 14.00 -10.42
CA ARG A 85 -15.93 13.44 -9.14
C ARG A 85 -14.85 12.39 -9.33
N ILE A 86 -14.93 11.59 -10.40
CA ILE A 86 -13.90 10.62 -10.75
C ILE A 86 -12.63 11.36 -11.21
N GLN A 87 -12.78 12.45 -11.98
CA GLN A 87 -11.65 13.25 -12.45
C GLN A 87 -10.88 13.91 -11.32
N GLU A 88 -11.57 14.39 -10.28
CA GLU A 88 -10.97 14.96 -9.05
C GLU A 88 -10.03 13.99 -8.32
N LEU A 89 -10.17 12.68 -8.53
CA LEU A 89 -9.33 11.66 -7.88
C LEU A 89 -8.02 11.39 -8.63
N TYR A 90 -7.93 11.68 -9.94
CA TYR A 90 -6.72 11.39 -10.72
C TYR A 90 -5.46 12.11 -10.24
N PRO A 91 -5.50 13.39 -9.82
CA PRO A 91 -4.32 14.05 -9.24
C PRO A 91 -3.82 13.34 -7.98
N GLN A 92 -4.72 12.99 -7.06
CA GLN A 92 -4.39 12.32 -5.80
C GLN A 92 -3.77 10.94 -6.06
N ILE A 93 -4.33 10.19 -7.01
CA ILE A 93 -3.79 8.90 -7.46
C ILE A 93 -2.36 9.05 -7.99
N ARG A 94 -2.12 10.08 -8.80
CA ARG A 94 -0.80 10.35 -9.38
C ARG A 94 0.21 10.73 -8.31
N GLU A 95 -0.19 11.51 -7.31
CA GLU A 95 0.66 11.91 -6.20
C GLU A 95 1.06 10.72 -5.32
N ILE A 96 0.10 9.89 -4.93
CA ILE A 96 0.33 8.67 -4.13
C ILE A 96 1.26 7.71 -4.86
N LYS A 97 1.05 7.50 -6.16
CA LYS A 97 1.93 6.66 -6.98
C LYS A 97 3.37 7.18 -6.98
N ARG A 98 3.56 8.48 -7.19
CA ARG A 98 4.89 9.12 -7.17
C ARG A 98 5.54 9.05 -5.79
N ALA A 99 4.77 9.25 -4.72
CA ALA A 99 5.26 9.17 -3.36
C ALA A 99 5.75 7.75 -3.04
N TYR A 100 4.99 6.73 -3.44
CA TYR A 100 5.39 5.33 -3.30
C TYR A 100 6.68 5.02 -4.08
N GLU A 101 6.74 5.40 -5.37
CA GLU A 101 7.91 5.19 -6.22
C GLU A 101 9.19 5.83 -5.67
N ARG A 102 9.10 7.03 -5.08
CA ARG A 102 10.22 7.68 -4.42
C ARG A 102 10.75 6.86 -3.24
N LEU A 103 9.86 6.39 -2.37
CA LEU A 103 10.25 5.58 -1.21
C LEU A 103 10.78 4.20 -1.59
N THR A 104 10.31 3.61 -2.68
CA THR A 104 10.90 2.37 -3.20
C THR A 104 12.31 2.63 -3.76
N THR A 105 12.46 3.66 -4.58
CA THR A 105 13.75 4.00 -5.23
C THR A 105 14.80 4.47 -4.22
N GLU A 106 14.41 5.22 -3.19
CA GLU A 106 15.31 5.64 -2.11
C GLU A 106 15.72 4.44 -1.26
N ALA A 107 14.79 3.54 -0.91
CA ALA A 107 15.12 2.32 -0.17
C ALA A 107 16.15 1.44 -0.91
N ASP A 108 16.02 1.28 -2.23
CA ASP A 108 16.96 0.51 -3.07
C ASP A 108 18.36 1.15 -3.13
N ARG A 109 18.46 2.48 -3.01
CA ARG A 109 19.75 3.19 -2.99
C ARG A 109 20.49 3.04 -1.67
N TYR A 110 19.80 2.83 -0.56
CA TYR A 110 20.42 2.61 0.75
C TYR A 110 20.94 1.18 0.91
N THR A 111 20.28 0.17 0.32
CA THR A 111 20.72 -1.23 0.36
C THR A 111 21.93 -1.51 -0.54
N THR A 112 22.17 -0.71 -1.59
CA THR A 112 23.30 -0.89 -2.53
C THR A 112 24.63 -0.28 -2.03
N ARG A 113 24.64 0.38 -0.86
CA ARG A 113 25.83 1.08 -0.32
C ARG A 113 26.58 0.32 0.80
N VAL A 114 26.31 -0.96 1.00
CA VAL A 114 27.01 -1.83 1.97
C VAL A 114 28.00 -2.74 1.26
#